data_AF-A0A0G9FWV6-F1
#
_entry.id   AF-A0A0G9FWV6-F1
#
_cell.length_a   1.000
_cell.length_b   1.000
_cell.length_c   1.000
_cell.angle_alpha   90.00
_cell.angle_beta   90.00
_cell.angle_gamma   90.00
#
_symmetry.space_group_name_H-M   'P 1'
#
loop_
_entity.id
_entity.type
_entity.pdbx_description
1 polymer ?
#
loop_
_entity_poly.entity_id
_entity_poly.type
_entity_poly.pdbx_seq_one_letter_code
_entity_poly.pdbx_strand_id
1 'polypeptide(L)' 'MTTITKERIELFIKNPLENGLTRGEQMELARIALASLEAEPVVFWFEKYQEGATA' A
#
# COMPACT_ATOMS: atom_id res chain seq x y z
N MET A 1 14.96 13.33 0.30
CA MET A 1 13.86 12.39 0.02
C MET A 1 12.74 12.70 0.99
N THR A 2 11.55 13.02 0.52
CA THR A 2 10.37 13.12 1.40
C THR A 2 9.60 11.81 1.29
N THR A 3 9.50 11.05 2.37
CA THR A 3 8.74 9.81 2.41
C THR A 3 7.27 10.14 2.65
N ILE A 4 6.37 9.74 1.74
CA ILE A 4 4.93 9.86 1.96
C ILE A 4 4.50 8.84 3.02
N THR A 5 3.77 9.26 4.04
CA THR A 5 3.29 8.36 5.11
C THR A 5 1.86 7.89 4.83
N LYS A 6 1.44 6.83 5.54
CA LYS A 6 0.07 6.31 5.45
C LYS A 6 -0.94 7.38 5.90
N GLU A 7 -0.69 8.04 7.02
CA GLU A 7 -1.56 9.06 7.60
C GLU A 7 -1.73 10.24 6.64
N ARG A 8 -0.67 10.57 5.90
CA ARG A 8 -0.71 11.62 4.88
C ARG A 8 -1.60 11.25 3.70
N ILE A 9 -1.54 9.99 3.25
CA ILE A 9 -2.40 9.44 2.20
C ILE A 9 -3.86 9.42 2.68
N GLU A 10 -4.11 9.02 3.93
CA GLU A 10 -5.46 9.02 4.52
C GLU A 10 -6.08 10.42 4.55
N LEU A 11 -5.31 11.44 4.96
CA LEU A 11 -5.76 12.83 4.93
C LEU A 11 -6.07 13.32 3.51
N PHE A 12 -5.21 12.99 2.54
CA PHE A 12 -5.45 13.29 1.13
C PHE A 12 -6.73 12.65 0.61
N ILE A 13 -6.97 11.36 0.90
CA ILE A 13 -8.19 10.66 0.46
C ILE A 13 -9.44 11.26 1.10
N LYS A 14 -9.37 11.62 2.39
CA LYS A 14 -10.51 12.16 3.14
C LYS A 14 -10.97 13.52 2.61
N ASN A 15 -10.03 14.40 2.23
CA ASN A 15 -10.36 15.68 1.61
C ASN A 15 -9.23 16.13 0.65
N PRO A 16 -9.27 15.75 -0.64
CA PRO A 16 -8.15 15.91 -1.57
C PRO A 16 -7.91 17.35 -2.03
N LEU A 17 -8.93 18.21 -1.98
CA LEU A 17 -8.81 19.62 -2.36
C LEU A 17 -8.07 20.43 -1.29
N GLU A 18 -8.34 20.16 -0.01
CA GLU A 18 -7.67 20.82 1.12
C GLU A 18 -6.32 20.18 1.45
N ASN A 19 -6.20 18.85 1.29
CA ASN A 19 -5.01 18.08 1.66
C ASN A 19 -4.20 17.62 0.44
N GLY A 20 -4.15 18.43 -0.61
CA GLY A 20 -3.43 18.11 -1.85
C GLY A 20 -1.98 17.72 -1.61
N LEU A 21 -1.47 16.73 -2.37
CA LEU A 21 -0.11 16.24 -2.25
C LEU A 21 0.89 17.20 -2.90
N THR A 22 2.04 17.39 -2.27
CA THR A 22 3.21 18.03 -2.88
C THR A 22 3.72 17.21 -4.06
N ARG A 23 4.48 17.81 -4.98
CA ARG A 23 5.10 17.09 -6.10
C ARG A 23 5.97 15.90 -5.64
N GLY A 24 6.69 16.05 -4.53
CA GLY A 24 7.52 14.98 -3.96
C GLY A 24 6.68 13.79 -3.51
N GLU A 25 5.59 14.05 -2.78
CA GLU A 25 4.63 13.03 -2.35
C GLU A 25 3.93 12.35 -3.53
N GLN A 26 3.56 13.11 -4.57
CA GLN A 26 2.96 12.55 -5.79
C GLN A 26 3.92 11.59 -6.50
N MET A 27 5.19 11.99 -6.66
CA MET A 27 6.21 11.13 -7.29
C MET A 27 6.44 9.85 -6.48
N GLU A 28 6.45 9.95 -5.15
CA GLU A 28 6.65 8.78 -4.30
C GLU A 28 5.43 7.85 -4.32
N LEU A 29 4.22 8.40 -4.24
CA LEU A 29 2.98 7.64 -4.36
C LEU A 29 2.89 6.93 -5.72
N ALA A 30 3.30 7.60 -6.80
CA ALA A 30 3.31 7.01 -8.14
C ALA A 30 4.29 5.82 -8.25
N ARG A 31 5.48 5.91 -7.64
CA ARG A 31 6.45 4.80 -7.61
C ARG A 31 5.93 3.61 -6.82
N ILE A 32 5.33 3.87 -5.64
CA ILE A 32 4.74 2.83 -4.80
C ILE A 32 3.59 2.13 -5.54
N ALA A 33 2.70 2.92 -6.16
CA ALA A 33 1.60 2.38 -6.95
C ALA A 33 2.11 1.53 -8.12
N LEU A 34 3.12 1.99 -8.86
CA LEU A 34 3.72 1.23 -9.96
C LEU A 34 4.31 -0.10 -9.47
N ALA A 35 5.09 -0.09 -8.39
CA ALA A 35 5.65 -1.31 -7.81
C ALA A 35 4.54 -2.27 -7.32
N SER A 36 3.43 -1.75 -6.79
CA SER A 36 2.28 -2.56 -6.38
C SER A 36 1.53 -3.20 -7.55
N LEU A 37 1.56 -2.60 -8.73
CA LEU A 37 0.96 -3.17 -9.95
C LEU A 37 1.83 -4.27 -10.55
N GLU A 38 3.14 -4.20 -10.35
CA GLU A 38 4.11 -5.21 -10.81
C GLU A 38 4.27 -6.39 -9.84
N ALA A 39 3.80 -6.25 -8.60
CA ALA A 39 3.91 -7.29 -7.59
C ALA A 39 3.00 -8.50 -7.92
N GLU A 40 3.52 -9.71 -7.77
CA GLU A 40 2.70 -10.92 -7.83
C GLU A 40 1.64 -10.87 -6.70
N PRO A 41 0.38 -11.27 -6.97
CA PRO A 41 -0.66 -11.25 -5.96
C PRO A 41 -0.26 -12.18 -4.80
N VAL A 42 -0.27 -11.64 -3.58
CA VAL A 42 -0.07 -12.43 -2.37
C VAL A 42 -1.31 -13.29 -2.16
N VAL A 43 -1.24 -14.55 -2.60
CA VAL A 43 -2.26 -15.56 -2.32
C VAL A 43 -2.04 -16.13 -0.91
N PHE A 44 -2.95 -15.84 0.01
CA PHE A 44 -3.01 -16.52 1.30
C PHE A 44 -3.62 -17.92 1.11
N TRP A 45 -2.78 -18.95 1.08
CA TRP A 45 -3.22 -20.34 1.07
C TRP A 45 -3.63 -20.76 2.48
N PHE A 46 -4.92 -20.65 2.81
CA PHE A 46 -5.46 -21.11 4.10
C PHE A 46 -5.48 -22.63 4.25
N GLU A 47 -5.28 -23.39 3.17
CA GLU A 47 -5.52 -24.85 3.15
C GLU A 47 -4.31 -25.73 3.47
N LYS A 48 -3.08 -25.20 3.46
CA LYS A 48 -1.87 -26.06 3.56
C LYS A 48 -1.34 -26.30 4.99
N TYR A 49 -1.97 -25.73 6.02
CA TYR A 49 -1.51 -25.85 7.41
C TYR A 49 -2.50 -26.53 8.37
N GLN A 50 -3.43 -27.34 7.88
CA GLN A 50 -4.20 -28.26 8.74
C GLN A 50 -3.68 -29.71 8.77
N GLU A 51 -2.76 -30.10 7.87
CA GLU A 51 -2.20 -31.47 7.88
C GLU A 51 -1.21 -31.75 9.03
N GLY A 52 -0.89 -30.77 9.88
CA GLY A 52 0.01 -30.93 11.03
C GLY A 52 -0.62 -30.69 12.41
N ALA A 53 -1.90 -30.36 12.50
CA ALA A 53 -2.58 -30.03 13.77
C ALA A 53 -3.30 -31.24 14.41
N THR A 54 -2.89 -32.46 14.08
CA THR A 54 -3.25 -33.68 14.83
C THR A 54 -1.98 -34.47 15.16
N ALA A 55 -1.41 -34.18 16.32
CA ALA A 55 -0.55 -35.06 17.10
C ALA A 55 -0.67 -34.68 18.57
#